data_AF-A0A4R5FWJ6-F1
#
_entry.id   AF-A0A4R5FWJ6-F1
#
_cell.length_a   1.000
_cell.length_b   1.000
_cell.length_c   1.000
_cell.angle_alpha   90.00
_cell.angle_beta   90.00
_cell.angle_gamma   90.00
#
_symmetry.space_group_name_H-M   'P 1'
#
loop_
_entity.id
_entity.type
_entity.pdbx_description
1 polymer ?
#
loop_
_entity_poly.entity_id
_entity_poly.type
_entity_poly.pdbx_seq_one_letter_code
_entity_poly.pdbx_strand_id
1 'polypeptide(L)'
;MVDIGGGKGLLLATLLQERPTLRGVLVAAVGSRSADNARAFAGKWGIEHAHGSYDELVADPDADIVYVVTPHNFHAANATAALENGKHVLVEKAFTVNAAEARAVFQLGRSKGLLVMEAMWTRFLPHGPNSSTQNITDDSPSSGRTSPSVIAYRCSTRAFLAA
;
A
#
# COMPACT_ATOMS: atom_id res chain seq x y z
N MET A 1 8.92 0.09 -1.14
CA MET A 1 9.74 -1.04 -1.62
C MET A 1 9.38 -1.45 -3.03
N VAL A 2 10.35 -1.33 -3.93
CA VAL A 2 10.12 -1.34 -5.37
C VAL A 2 10.96 -2.44 -6.00
N ASP A 3 10.36 -3.60 -6.28
CA ASP A 3 11.00 -4.51 -7.24
C ASP A 3 10.77 -3.93 -8.65
N ILE A 4 11.81 -3.34 -9.23
CA ILE A 4 11.77 -2.73 -10.57
C ILE A 4 11.78 -3.84 -11.65
N GLY A 5 12.01 -5.10 -11.27
CA GLY A 5 11.84 -6.26 -12.14
C GLY A 5 10.36 -6.65 -12.29
N GLY A 6 9.81 -6.56 -13.50
CA GLY A 6 8.49 -7.12 -13.84
C GLY A 6 7.39 -6.15 -14.28
N GLY A 7 7.72 -5.00 -14.87
CA GLY A 7 6.76 -4.12 -15.55
C GLY A 7 5.87 -3.23 -14.66
N LYS A 8 5.96 -3.36 -13.33
CA LYS A 8 5.17 -2.55 -12.36
C LYS A 8 5.77 -1.18 -12.00
N GLY A 9 6.91 -0.82 -12.58
CA GLY A 9 7.53 0.50 -12.39
C GLY A 9 6.68 1.68 -12.88
N LEU A 10 5.63 1.43 -13.67
CA LEU A 10 4.74 2.46 -14.21
C LEU A 10 3.88 3.15 -13.13
N LEU A 11 3.33 2.40 -12.17
CA LEU A 11 2.46 2.96 -11.13
C LEU A 11 3.24 3.86 -10.16
N LEU A 12 4.45 3.44 -9.81
CA LEU A 12 5.35 4.27 -9.02
C LEU A 12 5.83 5.49 -9.81
N ALA A 13 6.11 5.34 -11.11
CA ALA A 13 6.43 6.47 -11.97
C ALA A 13 5.28 7.49 -12.01
N THR A 14 4.01 7.04 -12.08
CA THR A 14 2.83 7.92 -11.98
C THR A 14 2.80 8.64 -10.63
N LEU A 15 2.99 7.93 -9.51
CA LEU A 15 3.04 8.55 -8.19
C LEU A 15 4.18 9.58 -8.07
N LEU A 16 5.33 9.30 -8.66
CA LEU A 16 6.49 10.21 -8.69
C LEU A 16 6.26 11.42 -9.62
N GLN A 17 5.52 11.25 -10.71
CA GLN A 17 5.09 12.35 -11.59
C GLN A 17 4.09 13.27 -10.91
N GLU A 18 3.21 12.72 -10.06
CA GLU A 18 2.21 13.49 -9.30
C GLU A 18 2.74 14.06 -7.96
N ARG A 19 4.01 13.84 -7.61
CA ARG A 19 4.66 14.45 -6.42
C ARG A 19 4.31 15.92 -6.17
N PRO A 20 4.20 16.82 -7.18
CA PRO A 20 3.86 18.22 -6.95
C PRO A 20 2.45 18.46 -6.34
N THR A 21 1.53 17.50 -6.47
CA THR A 21 0.15 17.64 -5.96
C THR A 21 -0.03 17.01 -4.57
N LEU A 22 0.89 16.15 -4.15
CA LEU A 22 0.86 15.46 -2.85
C LEU A 22 1.62 16.27 -1.78
N ARG A 23 0.91 17.18 -1.10
CA ARG A 23 1.50 17.93 0.02
C ARG A 23 1.85 16.99 1.17
N GLY A 24 3.08 17.10 1.67
CA GLY A 24 3.55 16.36 2.85
C GLY A 24 3.96 14.91 2.58
N VAL A 25 4.05 14.48 1.31
CA VAL A 25 4.53 13.13 0.96
C VAL A 25 5.82 13.25 0.16
N LEU A 26 6.90 12.68 0.69
CA LEU A 26 8.19 12.57 0.02
C LEU A 26 8.52 11.10 -0.19
N VAL A 27 9.01 10.76 -1.39
CA VAL A 27 9.61 9.44 -1.60
C VAL A 27 11.09 9.57 -1.23
N ALA A 28 11.43 9.25 0.02
CA ALA A 28 12.80 9.39 0.55
C ALA A 28 13.74 8.34 -0.04
N ALA A 29 13.25 7.11 -0.23
CA ALA A 29 14.08 5.97 -0.58
C ALA A 29 13.46 5.03 -1.62
N VAL A 30 14.32 4.36 -2.39
CA VAL A 30 13.98 3.22 -3.25
C VAL A 30 14.91 2.06 -2.96
N GLY A 31 14.41 0.83 -3.03
CA GLY A 31 15.21 -0.38 -2.82
C GLY A 31 14.87 -1.45 -3.83
N SER A 32 15.89 -2.13 -4.33
CA SER A 32 15.86 -3.18 -5.37
C SER A 32 16.77 -4.33 -4.93
N ARG A 33 16.65 -5.52 -5.54
CA ARG A 33 17.63 -6.62 -5.38
C ARG A 33 18.96 -6.37 -6.08
N SER A 34 19.02 -5.31 -6.90
CA SER A 34 20.22 -4.84 -7.60
C SER A 34 20.44 -3.38 -7.26
N ALA A 35 21.61 -3.09 -6.69
CA ALA A 35 22.05 -1.73 -6.36
C ALA A 35 22.09 -0.82 -7.60
N ASP A 36 22.49 -1.35 -8.76
CA ASP A 36 22.52 -0.59 -10.01
C ASP A 36 21.11 -0.15 -10.44
N ASN A 37 20.13 -1.07 -10.36
CA ASN A 37 18.75 -0.75 -10.68
C ASN A 37 18.16 0.29 -9.71
N ALA A 38 18.46 0.17 -8.40
CA ALA A 38 18.03 1.16 -7.41
C ALA A 38 18.63 2.54 -7.69
N ARG A 39 19.94 2.63 -7.93
CA ARG A 39 20.62 3.89 -8.25
C ARG A 39 20.11 4.52 -9.53
N ALA A 40 19.94 3.73 -10.60
CA ALA A 40 19.43 4.23 -11.87
C ALA A 40 18.01 4.80 -11.72
N PHE A 41 17.16 4.14 -10.95
CA PHE A 41 15.80 4.62 -10.68
C PHE A 41 15.79 5.86 -9.79
N ALA A 42 16.59 5.87 -8.73
CA ALA A 42 16.71 7.04 -7.85
C ALA A 42 17.20 8.27 -8.63
N GLY A 43 18.23 8.11 -9.46
CA GLY A 43 18.76 9.18 -10.32
C GLY A 43 17.73 9.69 -11.33
N LYS A 44 16.93 8.80 -11.93
CA LYS A 44 15.85 9.17 -12.86
C LYS A 44 14.79 10.07 -12.21
N TRP A 45 14.52 9.90 -10.92
CA TRP A 45 13.39 10.53 -10.25
C TRP A 45 13.78 11.50 -9.12
N GLY A 46 15.08 11.76 -8.92
CA GLY A 46 15.57 12.59 -7.82
C GLY A 46 15.12 12.05 -6.46
N ILE A 47 15.37 10.77 -6.19
CA ILE A 47 15.16 10.14 -4.89
C ILE A 47 16.50 10.14 -4.15
N GLU A 48 16.48 10.52 -2.87
CA GLU A 48 17.70 10.74 -2.08
C GLU A 48 18.44 9.43 -1.77
N HIS A 49 17.72 8.41 -1.29
CA HIS A 49 18.31 7.13 -0.89
C HIS A 49 18.01 6.00 -1.89
N ALA A 50 19.03 5.22 -2.21
CA ALA A 50 18.95 4.08 -3.13
C ALA A 50 19.62 2.85 -2.50
N HIS A 51 18.82 1.84 -2.20
CA HIS A 51 19.25 0.64 -1.48
C HIS A 51 19.36 -0.58 -2.39
N GLY A 52 20.44 -1.34 -2.22
CA GLY A 52 20.75 -2.54 -3.02
C GLY A 52 20.10 -3.80 -2.50
N SER A 53 19.42 -3.72 -1.36
CA SER A 53 18.60 -4.77 -0.78
C SER A 53 17.31 -4.21 -0.19
N TYR A 54 16.38 -5.12 0.09
CA TYR A 54 15.13 -4.77 0.78
C TYR A 54 15.35 -4.53 2.27
N ASP A 55 16.31 -5.24 2.89
CA ASP A 55 16.65 -5.09 4.30
C ASP A 55 17.23 -3.70 4.59
N GLU A 56 18.13 -3.21 3.73
CA GLU A 56 18.64 -1.83 3.80
C GLU A 56 17.51 -0.79 3.66
N LEU A 57 16.56 -1.03 2.76
CA LEU A 57 15.43 -0.10 2.56
C LEU A 57 14.50 -0.04 3.78
N VAL A 58 14.15 -1.17 4.38
CA VAL A 58 13.25 -1.17 5.54
C VAL A 58 13.92 -0.65 6.80
N ALA A 59 15.25 -0.69 6.86
CA ALA A 59 16.05 -0.10 7.93
C ALA A 59 16.30 1.41 7.77
N ASP A 60 15.93 2.01 6.62
CA ASP A 60 16.14 3.43 6.34
C ASP A 60 15.40 4.31 7.39
N PRO A 61 16.10 5.16 8.15
CA PRO A 61 15.48 5.99 9.18
C PRO A 61 14.56 7.07 8.61
N ASP A 62 14.74 7.48 7.36
CA ASP A 62 14.00 8.57 6.71
C ASP A 62 12.71 8.09 6.02
N ALA A 63 12.39 6.79 6.12
CA ALA A 63 11.17 6.20 5.60
C ALA A 63 10.17 5.85 6.72
N ASP A 64 9.00 6.48 6.76
CA ASP A 64 7.93 6.15 7.73
C ASP A 64 7.01 5.02 7.25
N ILE A 65 6.80 4.94 5.92
CA ILE A 65 5.89 4.01 5.25
C ILE A 65 6.57 3.32 4.07
N VAL A 66 6.36 2.01 3.97
CA VAL A 66 6.84 1.19 2.86
C VAL A 66 5.70 0.79 1.96
N TYR A 67 5.72 1.29 0.71
CA TYR A 67 4.82 0.82 -0.34
C TYR A 67 5.39 -0.42 -1.05
N VAL A 68 4.83 -1.60 -0.80
CA VAL A 68 5.29 -2.89 -1.35
C VAL A 68 4.67 -3.13 -2.73
N VAL A 69 5.51 -3.06 -3.78
CA VAL A 69 5.10 -3.17 -5.19
C VAL A 69 5.69 -4.42 -5.87
N THR A 70 6.15 -5.39 -5.09
CA THR A 70 6.82 -6.59 -5.60
C THR A 70 5.84 -7.53 -6.33
N PRO A 71 6.29 -8.65 -6.91
CA PRO A 71 5.39 -9.73 -7.25
C PRO A 71 4.64 -10.25 -6.01
N HIS A 72 3.39 -10.68 -6.20
CA HIS A 72 2.43 -10.99 -5.13
C HIS A 72 2.88 -12.11 -4.18
N ASN A 73 3.70 -13.05 -4.67
CA ASN A 73 4.36 -14.09 -3.88
C ASN A 73 5.37 -13.55 -2.86
N PHE A 74 5.82 -12.30 -3.00
CA PHE A 74 6.74 -11.68 -2.05
C PHE A 74 6.08 -10.63 -1.15
N HIS A 75 4.81 -10.27 -1.37
CA HIS A 75 4.13 -9.23 -0.61
C HIS A 75 4.16 -9.49 0.90
N ALA A 76 3.80 -10.72 1.32
CA ALA A 76 3.71 -11.07 2.75
C ALA A 76 5.06 -10.95 3.46
N ALA A 77 6.13 -11.50 2.87
CA ALA A 77 7.47 -11.43 3.43
C ALA A 77 7.97 -9.99 3.54
N ASN A 78 7.77 -9.19 2.49
CA ASN A 78 8.24 -7.81 2.43
C ASN A 78 7.46 -6.88 3.36
N ALA A 79 6.14 -7.07 3.47
CA ALA A 79 5.31 -6.35 4.42
C ALA A 79 5.69 -6.70 5.87
N THR A 80 5.96 -7.98 6.15
CA THR A 80 6.41 -8.45 7.46
C THR A 80 7.75 -7.80 7.83
N ALA A 81 8.74 -7.81 6.95
CA ALA A 81 10.05 -7.19 7.19
C ALA A 81 9.94 -5.67 7.47
N ALA A 82 9.09 -4.96 6.71
CA ALA A 82 8.83 -3.54 6.95
C ALA A 82 8.17 -3.29 8.32
N LEU A 83 7.16 -4.09 8.68
CA LEU A 83 6.49 -3.99 9.99
C LEU A 83 7.46 -4.33 11.13
N GLU A 84 8.33 -5.32 10.95
CA GLU A 84 9.35 -5.68 11.94
C GLU A 84 10.29 -4.51 12.23
N ASN A 85 10.62 -3.72 11.21
CA ASN A 85 11.41 -2.48 11.29
C ASN A 85 10.59 -1.23 11.67
N GLY A 86 9.36 -1.40 12.16
CA GLY A 86 8.56 -0.29 12.68
C GLY A 86 7.91 0.57 11.60
N LYS A 87 7.86 0.11 10.34
CA LYS A 87 7.32 0.89 9.22
C LYS A 87 5.83 0.61 9.00
N HIS A 88 5.06 1.64 8.66
CA HIS A 88 3.73 1.43 8.10
C HIS A 88 3.83 0.74 6.73
N VAL A 89 2.80 0.02 6.31
CA VAL A 89 2.82 -0.68 5.01
C VAL A 89 1.57 -0.41 4.17
N LEU A 90 1.82 -0.08 2.91
CA LEU A 90 0.84 -0.12 1.83
C LEU A 90 1.26 -1.25 0.88
N VAL A 91 0.40 -2.20 0.60
CA VAL A 91 0.76 -3.39 -0.20
C VAL A 91 -0.06 -3.45 -1.46
N GLU A 92 0.57 -3.62 -2.61
CA GLU A 92 -0.12 -3.75 -3.89
C GLU A 92 -1.16 -4.87 -3.90
N LYS A 93 -2.14 -4.76 -4.81
CA LYS A 93 -3.09 -5.85 -5.03
C LYS A 93 -2.50 -6.96 -5.93
N ALA A 94 -2.93 -8.22 -5.83
CA ALA A 94 -3.65 -8.78 -4.68
C ALA A 94 -2.74 -8.77 -3.45
N PHE A 95 -3.30 -8.46 -2.27
CA PHE A 95 -2.55 -8.23 -1.03
C PHE A 95 -1.50 -9.31 -0.72
N THR A 96 -1.86 -10.58 -0.74
CA THR A 96 -0.98 -11.75 -0.52
C THR A 96 -1.46 -12.95 -1.34
N VAL A 97 -0.73 -14.07 -1.37
CA VAL A 97 -1.14 -15.23 -2.19
C VAL A 97 -2.33 -15.99 -1.60
N ASN A 98 -2.57 -15.86 -0.30
CA ASN A 98 -3.70 -16.49 0.38
C ASN A 98 -4.15 -15.68 1.61
N ALA A 99 -5.32 -16.04 2.15
CA ALA A 99 -5.93 -15.38 3.30
C ALA A 99 -5.17 -15.60 4.63
N ALA A 100 -4.43 -16.70 4.78
CA ALA A 100 -3.68 -16.97 6.01
C ALA A 100 -2.50 -15.98 6.14
N GLU A 101 -1.76 -15.76 5.06
CA GLU A 101 -0.72 -14.74 4.98
C GLU A 101 -1.28 -13.34 5.24
N ALA A 102 -2.41 -12.99 4.62
CA ALA A 102 -3.05 -11.70 4.83
C ALA A 102 -3.34 -11.47 6.32
N ARG A 103 -3.96 -12.46 6.98
CA ARG A 103 -4.28 -12.40 8.41
C ARG A 103 -3.03 -12.23 9.26
N ALA A 104 -1.94 -12.93 8.96
CA ALA A 104 -0.68 -12.82 9.69
C ALA A 104 -0.10 -11.39 9.62
N VAL A 105 -0.05 -10.80 8.41
CA VAL A 105 0.44 -9.43 8.21
C VAL A 105 -0.42 -8.41 8.97
N PHE A 106 -1.76 -8.51 8.88
CA PHE A 106 -2.65 -7.62 9.64
C PHE A 106 -2.55 -7.80 11.16
N GLN A 107 -2.34 -9.03 11.64
CA GLN A 107 -2.13 -9.29 13.07
C GLN A 107 -0.82 -8.67 13.56
N LEU A 108 0.26 -8.78 12.79
CA LEU A 108 1.54 -8.16 13.11
C LEU A 108 1.45 -6.62 13.11
N GLY A 109 0.77 -6.03 12.12
CA GLY A 109 0.54 -4.58 12.11
C GLY A 109 -0.20 -4.11 13.35
N ARG A 110 -1.29 -4.80 13.72
CA ARG A 110 -2.04 -4.50 14.95
C ARG A 110 -1.20 -4.65 16.22
N SER A 111 -0.41 -5.72 16.35
CA SER A 111 0.40 -5.94 17.54
C SER A 111 1.50 -4.89 17.73
N LYS A 112 1.98 -4.29 16.64
CA LYS A 112 2.97 -3.20 16.65
C LYS A 112 2.37 -1.79 16.61
N GLY A 113 1.05 -1.65 16.52
CA GLY A 113 0.40 -0.34 16.36
C GLY A 113 0.68 0.33 15.01
N LEU A 114 0.99 -0.45 13.97
CA LEU A 114 1.34 0.03 12.63
C LEU A 114 0.18 -0.14 11.65
N LEU A 115 -0.04 0.88 10.83
CA LEU A 115 -0.98 0.81 9.71
C LEU A 115 -0.55 -0.23 8.66
N VAL A 116 -1.51 -1.03 8.25
CA VAL A 116 -1.42 -2.00 7.14
C VAL A 116 -2.60 -1.74 6.22
N MET A 117 -2.36 -1.50 4.93
CA MET A 117 -3.41 -1.27 3.95
C MET A 117 -3.11 -1.99 2.62
N GLU A 118 -4.15 -2.54 1.99
CA GLU A 118 -4.07 -2.98 0.59
C GLU A 118 -4.28 -1.76 -0.34
N ALA A 119 -3.48 -1.64 -1.39
CA ALA A 119 -3.53 -0.57 -2.37
C ALA A 119 -4.72 -0.70 -3.35
N MET A 120 -5.92 -0.81 -2.78
CA MET A 120 -7.19 -0.80 -3.52
C MET A 120 -7.57 0.64 -3.90
N TRP A 121 -6.80 1.23 -4.82
CA TRP A 121 -6.97 2.59 -5.33
C TRP A 121 -8.40 2.95 -5.76
N THR A 122 -9.17 2.00 -6.30
CA THR A 122 -10.58 2.21 -6.70
C THR A 122 -11.49 2.65 -5.55
N ARG A 123 -11.10 2.39 -4.29
CA ARG A 123 -11.79 2.84 -3.07
C ARG A 123 -11.74 4.35 -2.88
N PHE A 124 -10.76 5.02 -3.49
CA PHE A 124 -10.45 6.42 -3.28
C PHE A 124 -10.79 7.30 -4.50
N LEU A 125 -11.35 6.71 -5.56
CA LEU A 125 -11.84 7.49 -6.69
C LEU A 125 -13.08 8.31 -6.28
N PRO A 126 -13.26 9.54 -6.81
CA PRO A 126 -14.50 10.30 -6.60
C PRO A 126 -15.69 9.50 -7.12
N HIS A 127 -16.66 9.25 -6.26
CA HIS A 127 -17.88 8.56 -6.66
C HIS A 127 -18.89 9.59 -7.17
N GLY A 128 -19.43 9.37 -8.36
CA GLY A 128 -20.51 10.20 -8.90
C GLY A 128 -21.81 10.05 -8.11
N PRO A 129 -22.77 10.99 -8.27
CA PRO A 129 -24.03 11.03 -7.51
C PRO A 129 -24.93 9.79 -7.68
N ASN A 130 -24.64 8.92 -8.65
CA ASN A 130 -25.39 7.69 -8.93
C ASN A 130 -24.64 6.41 -8.54
N SER A 131 -23.57 6.51 -7.75
CA SER A 131 -22.94 5.33 -7.15
C SER A 131 -23.93 4.71 -6.15
N SER A 132 -24.26 3.44 -6.33
CA SER A 132 -25.17 2.67 -5.49
C SER A 132 -24.53 2.34 -4.13
N THR A 133 -24.07 3.36 -3.41
CA THR A 133 -23.68 3.29 -2.01
C THR A 133 -24.96 3.35 -1.16
N GLN A 134 -25.78 2.31 -1.21
CA GLN A 134 -26.88 2.17 -0.27
C GLN A 134 -26.32 1.67 1.07
N ASN A 135 -26.68 2.36 2.17
CA ASN A 135 -26.37 1.92 3.52
C ASN A 135 -27.11 0.59 3.79
N ILE A 136 -26.37 -0.52 3.79
CA ILE A 136 -26.89 -1.81 4.24
C ILE A 136 -26.83 -1.82 5.77
N THR A 137 -27.93 -1.40 6.38
CA THR A 137 -28.20 -1.59 7.82
C THR A 137 -29.56 -2.27 8.08
N ASP A 138 -30.17 -2.86 7.04
CA ASP A 138 -31.48 -3.50 7.13
C ASP A 138 -31.32 -5.00 6.82
N ASP A 139 -31.61 -5.85 7.80
CA ASP A 139 -31.54 -7.33 7.76
C ASP A 139 -32.72 -7.96 6.98
N SER A 140 -33.41 -7.19 6.16
CA SER A 140 -34.49 -7.70 5.29
C SER A 140 -33.94 -8.59 4.16
N PRO A 141 -34.48 -9.82 3.94
CA PRO A 141 -33.98 -10.71 2.90
C PRO A 141 -34.40 -10.21 1.51
N SER A 142 -33.49 -9.53 0.81
CA SER A 142 -33.74 -9.07 -0.56
C SER A 142 -33.62 -10.22 -1.58
N SER A 143 -34.69 -10.45 -2.33
CA SER A 143 -34.77 -11.38 -3.46
C SER A 143 -33.62 -11.16 -4.46
N GLY A 144 -32.90 -12.24 -4.77
CA GLY A 144 -31.66 -12.23 -5.54
C GLY A 144 -31.74 -11.55 -6.92
N ARG A 145 -30.73 -10.70 -7.16
CA ARG A 145 -30.10 -10.48 -8.46
C ARG A 145 -28.61 -10.23 -8.19
N THR A 146 -27.76 -11.19 -8.53
CA THR A 146 -26.32 -11.11 -8.30
C THR A 146 -25.66 -10.20 -9.34
N SER A 147 -25.37 -8.96 -8.96
CA SER A 147 -24.30 -8.17 -9.57
C SER A 147 -23.12 -8.19 -8.57
N PRO A 148 -21.94 -8.75 -8.90
CA PRO A 148 -20.89 -8.91 -7.91
C PRO A 148 -20.14 -7.58 -7.79
N SER A 149 -20.48 -6.79 -6.77
CA SER A 149 -19.60 -5.87 -6.03
C SER A 149 -20.46 -5.06 -5.06
N VAL A 150 -20.55 -5.49 -3.80
CA VAL A 150 -21.21 -4.71 -2.75
C VAL A 150 -20.20 -4.48 -1.64
N ILE A 151 -19.85 -3.21 -1.39
CA ILE A 151 -19.11 -2.81 -0.19
C ILE A 151 -19.82 -1.62 0.46
N ALA A 152 -20.10 -1.74 1.75
CA ALA A 152 -20.64 -0.69 2.61
C ALA A 152 -19.61 -0.27 3.68
N TYR A 153 -19.70 0.96 4.17
CA TYR A 153 -18.78 1.54 5.16
C TYR A 153 -19.55 2.21 6.31
N ARG A 154 -18.96 2.21 7.51
CA ARG A 154 -19.22 3.20 8.57
C ARG A 154 -17.88 3.78 9.02
N CYS A 155 -17.65 5.06 8.74
CA CYS A 155 -16.50 5.81 9.23
C CYS A 155 -16.92 6.59 10.48
N SER A 156 -16.23 6.35 11.61
CA SER A 156 -16.29 7.21 12.79
C SER A 156 -14.96 7.94 12.90
N THR A 157 -14.98 9.26 12.70
CA THR A 157 -13.83 10.16 12.59
C THR A 157 -13.08 10.47 13.89
N ARG A 158 -13.16 9.65 14.96
CA ARG A 158 -12.37 9.91 16.18
C ARG A 158 -10.91 9.46 16.14
N ALA A 159 -10.45 8.71 15.12
CA ALA A 159 -9.18 7.97 15.22
C ALA A 159 -8.07 8.33 14.21
N PHE A 160 -8.29 9.28 13.29
CA PHE A 160 -7.28 9.64 12.28
C PHE A 160 -6.42 10.85 12.69
N LEU A 161 -6.09 10.97 13.97
CA LEU A 161 -5.46 12.14 14.63
C LEU A 161 -6.51 13.17 15.08
N ALA A 162 -6.85 13.15 16.38
CA ALA A 162 -7.44 14.33 16.99
C ALA A 162 -6.28 15.29 17.31
N ALA A 163 -6.29 16.46 16.66
CA ALA A 163 -5.38 17.60 16.84
C ALA A 163 -3.97 17.46 16.25
#